data_AF-A0AA49K212-F1
#
_entry.id   AF-A0AA49K212-F1
#
_cell.length_a   1.000
_cell.length_b   1.000
_cell.length_c   1.000
_cell.angle_alpha   90.00
_cell.angle_beta   90.00
_cell.angle_gamma   90.00
#
_symmetry.space_group_name_H-M   'P 1'
#
loop_
_entity.id
_entity.type
_entity.pdbx_description
1 polymer ?
#
loop_
_entity_poly.entity_id
_entity_poly.type
_entity_poly.pdbx_seq_one_letter_code
_entity_poly.pdbx_strand_id
1 'polypeptide(L)'
;MSVLRLRRGIALPMALLVLVALALLSALALTDALQVSRAATLAEDEARARAAVLQGIDGLGNPPDLAWLCLQPPMHPVEAVERFADGRRVERRWWAVAPGVVRVELVGVGMHGARHRRLGWMRPDTIDAAEPWVGCPRATRLLPAGTDWLGGHPEG
;
A
#
# COMPACT_ATOMS: atom_id res chain seq x y z
N MET A 1 -24.02 -71.67 -0.82
CA MET A 1 -23.53 -70.37 -0.28
C MET A 1 -24.54 -69.29 -0.66
N SER A 2 -25.12 -68.57 0.31
CA SER A 2 -26.34 -67.78 0.09
C SER A 2 -26.08 -66.41 -0.55
N VAL A 3 -26.96 -66.02 -1.48
CA VAL A 3 -27.01 -64.73 -2.18
C VAL A 3 -26.96 -63.51 -1.23
N LEU A 4 -27.40 -63.69 0.03
CA LEU A 4 -27.31 -62.69 1.09
C LEU A 4 -25.88 -62.35 1.53
N ARG A 5 -24.93 -63.30 1.50
CA ARG A 5 -23.52 -63.02 1.82
C ARG A 5 -22.82 -62.24 0.68
N LEU A 6 -23.20 -62.50 -0.57
CA LEU A 6 -22.67 -61.76 -1.73
C LEU A 6 -23.14 -60.30 -1.74
N ARG A 7 -24.43 -60.03 -1.45
CA ARG A 7 -24.98 -58.67 -1.38
C ARG A 7 -24.35 -57.82 -0.28
N ARG A 8 -24.05 -58.40 0.90
CA ARG A 8 -23.34 -57.71 1.99
C ARG A 8 -21.86 -57.46 1.67
N GLY A 9 -21.22 -58.34 0.90
CA GLY A 9 -19.82 -58.18 0.49
C GLY A 9 -19.57 -57.00 -0.46
N ILE A 10 -20.57 -56.58 -1.25
CA ILE A 10 -20.45 -55.48 -2.23
C ILE A 10 -21.05 -54.17 -1.69
N ALA A 11 -22.11 -54.23 -0.87
CA ALA A 11 -22.76 -53.04 -0.34
C ALA A 11 -21.88 -52.25 0.64
N LEU A 12 -21.06 -52.94 1.44
CA LEU A 12 -20.16 -52.31 2.41
C LEU A 12 -19.04 -51.49 1.76
N PRO A 13 -18.28 -52.01 0.76
CA PRO A 13 -17.28 -51.21 0.06
C PRO A 13 -17.90 -50.07 -0.76
N MET A 14 -19.08 -50.27 -1.36
CA MET A 14 -19.83 -49.19 -2.01
C MET A 14 -20.19 -48.06 -1.05
N ALA A 15 -20.74 -48.37 0.13
CA ALA A 15 -21.06 -47.37 1.14
C ALA A 15 -19.80 -46.64 1.64
N LEU A 16 -18.70 -47.36 1.83
CA LEU A 16 -17.42 -46.76 2.22
C LEU A 16 -16.89 -45.81 1.15
N LEU A 17 -16.94 -46.19 -0.13
CA LEU A 17 -16.55 -45.33 -1.25
C LEU A 17 -17.40 -44.07 -1.34
N VAL A 18 -18.71 -44.18 -1.14
CA VAL A 18 -19.62 -43.02 -1.12
C VAL A 18 -19.28 -42.07 0.03
N LEU A 19 -19.02 -42.60 1.23
CA LEU A 19 -18.61 -41.78 2.38
C LEU A 19 -17.27 -41.08 2.14
N VAL A 20 -16.30 -41.78 1.57
CA VAL A 20 -15.00 -41.19 1.20
C VAL A 20 -15.17 -40.10 0.15
N ALA A 21 -15.97 -40.34 -0.89
CA ALA A 21 -16.27 -39.35 -1.92
C ALA A 21 -16.96 -38.10 -1.33
N LEU A 22 -17.93 -38.29 -0.42
CA LEU A 22 -18.62 -37.19 0.24
C LEU A 22 -17.68 -36.39 1.15
N ALA A 23 -16.79 -37.08 1.88
CA ALA A 23 -15.79 -36.44 2.72
C ALA A 23 -14.78 -35.63 1.88
N LEU A 24 -14.33 -36.16 0.74
CA LEU A 24 -13.45 -35.46 -0.19
C LEU A 24 -14.12 -34.21 -0.78
N LEU A 25 -15.39 -34.31 -1.23
CA LEU A 25 -16.15 -33.17 -1.73
C LEU A 25 -16.36 -32.09 -0.65
N SER A 26 -16.66 -32.50 0.59
CA SER A 26 -16.82 -31.57 1.71
C SER A 26 -15.49 -30.87 2.05
N ALA A 27 -14.38 -31.59 2.02
CA ALA A 27 -13.06 -31.01 2.24
C ALA A 27 -12.70 -30.00 1.15
N LEU A 28 -12.97 -30.31 -0.12
CA LEU A 28 -12.75 -29.41 -1.26
C LEU A 28 -13.57 -28.10 -1.12
N ALA A 29 -14.85 -28.22 -0.81
CA ALA A 29 -15.73 -27.06 -0.61
C ALA A 29 -15.25 -26.17 0.56
N LEU A 30 -14.78 -26.79 1.66
CA LEU A 30 -14.22 -26.05 2.80
C LEU A 30 -12.92 -25.34 2.41
N THR A 31 -12.03 -26.01 1.66
CA THR A 31 -10.79 -25.35 1.20
C THR A 31 -11.09 -24.18 0.29
N ASP A 32 -12.04 -24.31 -0.64
CA ASP A 32 -12.42 -23.21 -1.54
C ASP A 32 -13.00 -22.03 -0.76
N ALA A 33 -13.89 -22.28 0.21
CA ALA A 33 -14.45 -21.23 1.06
C ALA A 33 -13.35 -20.50 1.87
N LEU A 34 -12.37 -21.25 2.40
CA LEU A 34 -11.24 -20.67 3.12
C LEU A 34 -10.34 -19.84 2.18
N GLN A 35 -10.11 -20.27 0.95
CA GLN A 35 -9.34 -19.51 -0.03
C GLN A 35 -10.06 -18.21 -0.43
N VAL A 36 -11.37 -18.26 -0.68
CA VAL A 36 -12.18 -17.08 -1.01
C VAL A 36 -12.20 -16.09 0.15
N SER A 37 -12.35 -16.57 1.39
CA SER A 37 -12.30 -15.72 2.58
C SER A 37 -10.95 -15.02 2.73
N ARG A 38 -9.84 -15.75 2.56
CA ARG A 38 -8.50 -15.17 2.57
C ARG A 38 -8.33 -14.11 1.48
N ALA A 39 -8.77 -14.40 0.26
CA ALA A 39 -8.70 -13.44 -0.85
C ALA A 39 -9.51 -12.18 -0.56
N ALA A 40 -10.71 -12.31 0.00
CA ALA A 40 -11.55 -11.18 0.39
C ALA A 40 -10.86 -10.32 1.47
N THR A 41 -10.29 -10.95 2.51
CA THR A 41 -9.57 -10.21 3.56
C THR A 41 -8.34 -9.47 3.03
N LEU A 42 -7.62 -10.03 2.05
CA LEU A 42 -6.46 -9.38 1.44
C LEU A 42 -6.89 -8.17 0.59
N ALA A 43 -7.96 -8.32 -0.20
CA ALA A 43 -8.48 -7.24 -1.01
C ALA A 43 -9.02 -6.08 -0.15
N GLU A 44 -9.69 -6.40 0.97
CA GLU A 44 -10.15 -5.40 1.93
C GLU A 44 -8.99 -4.66 2.58
N ASP A 45 -7.96 -5.38 3.03
CA ASP A 45 -6.78 -4.76 3.66
C ASP A 45 -6.02 -3.86 2.66
N GLU A 46 -5.95 -4.25 1.38
CA GLU A 46 -5.39 -3.40 0.33
C GLU A 46 -6.25 -2.14 0.10
N ALA A 47 -7.58 -2.27 0.08
CA ALA A 47 -8.48 -1.13 -0.04
C ALA A 47 -8.30 -0.15 1.14
N ARG A 48 -8.11 -0.67 2.37
CA ARG A 48 -7.79 0.14 3.55
C ARG A 48 -6.42 0.81 3.45
N ALA A 49 -5.41 0.11 2.94
CA ALA A 49 -4.09 0.68 2.66
C ALA A 49 -4.17 1.83 1.63
N ARG A 50 -4.96 1.66 0.56
CA ARG A 50 -5.23 2.72 -0.43
C ARG A 50 -5.94 3.92 0.20
N ALA A 51 -6.95 3.68 1.03
CA ALA A 51 -7.64 4.74 1.77
C ALA A 51 -6.68 5.47 2.74
N ALA A 52 -5.68 4.78 3.29
CA ALA A 52 -4.68 5.39 4.16
C ALA A 52 -3.76 6.33 3.37
N VAL A 53 -3.36 5.93 2.17
CA VAL A 53 -2.65 6.82 1.24
C VAL A 53 -3.49 8.06 0.92
N LEU A 54 -4.76 7.89 0.57
CA LEU A 54 -5.61 9.03 0.19
C LEU A 54 -5.77 10.05 1.32
N GLN A 55 -6.01 9.61 2.56
CA GLN A 55 -6.04 10.52 3.70
C GLN A 55 -4.66 11.12 4.02
N GLY A 56 -3.57 10.37 3.80
CA GLY A 56 -2.22 10.87 4.01
C GLY A 56 -1.76 11.94 3.03
N ILE A 57 -2.52 12.21 1.95
CA ILE A 57 -2.31 13.35 1.07
C ILE A 57 -2.47 14.66 1.86
N ASP A 58 -3.44 14.70 2.77
CA ASP A 58 -3.66 15.80 3.69
C ASP A 58 -2.48 15.82 4.69
N GLY A 59 -1.55 16.75 4.49
CA GLY A 59 -0.32 16.86 5.28
C GLY A 59 0.98 16.70 4.49
N LEU A 60 0.92 16.40 3.19
CA LEU A 60 2.13 16.41 2.34
C LEU A 60 2.76 17.81 2.24
N GLY A 61 1.93 18.85 2.20
CA GLY A 61 2.36 20.22 2.01
C GLY A 61 3.19 20.80 3.15
N ASN A 62 3.15 20.19 4.35
CA ASN A 62 3.81 20.71 5.54
C ASN A 62 4.59 19.59 6.24
N PRO A 63 5.73 19.15 5.68
CA PRO A 63 6.57 18.16 6.36
C PRO A 63 7.05 18.71 7.71
N PRO A 64 7.21 17.83 8.72
CA PRO A 64 7.55 18.24 10.08
C PRO A 64 8.88 18.98 10.19
N ASP A 65 9.76 18.79 9.21
CA ASP A 65 11.07 19.43 9.16
C ASP A 65 11.35 20.10 7.80
N LEU A 66 10.42 20.96 7.38
CA LEU A 66 10.52 21.65 6.09
C LEU A 66 11.80 22.49 5.94
N ALA A 67 12.32 23.02 7.05
CA ALA A 67 13.58 23.76 7.05
C ALA A 67 14.82 22.88 6.78
N TRP A 68 14.72 21.56 7.02
CA TRP A 68 15.78 20.58 6.76
C TRP A 68 15.64 19.87 5.41
N LEU A 69 14.53 20.06 4.69
CA LEU A 69 14.43 19.82 3.24
C LEU A 69 15.27 20.84 2.46
N CYS A 70 16.48 21.11 2.96
CA CYS A 70 17.50 21.77 2.19
C CYS A 70 17.63 21.01 0.88
N LEU A 71 17.46 21.75 -0.21
CA LEU A 71 17.65 21.27 -1.58
C LEU A 71 19.13 20.98 -1.88
N GLN A 72 19.89 20.56 -0.87
CA GLN A 72 21.31 20.27 -0.91
C GLN A 72 21.58 18.96 -0.15
N PRO A 73 22.43 18.06 -0.69
CA PRO A 73 22.79 16.78 -0.06
C PRO A 73 23.29 16.95 1.39
N PRO A 74 23.08 15.97 2.31
CA PRO A 74 22.95 14.53 2.03
C PRO A 74 21.53 13.92 2.13
N MET A 75 21.33 12.89 1.31
CA MET A 75 20.08 12.24 0.89
C MET A 75 19.40 11.32 1.93
N HIS A 76 19.02 11.83 3.09
CA HIS A 76 18.09 11.11 3.96
C HIS A 76 16.66 11.62 3.76
N PRO A 77 15.68 10.74 3.49
CA PRO A 77 14.30 11.17 3.50
C PRO A 77 13.95 11.80 4.85
N VAL A 78 13.24 12.93 4.81
CA VAL A 78 12.42 13.28 5.95
C VAL A 78 11.29 12.27 5.98
N GLU A 79 11.07 11.63 7.12
CA GLU A 79 10.03 10.62 7.30
C GLU A 79 9.05 11.03 8.38
N ALA A 80 7.76 10.77 8.15
CA ALA A 80 6.73 10.91 9.15
C ALA A 80 5.77 9.73 9.08
N VAL A 81 5.39 9.19 10.23
CA VAL A 81 4.42 8.11 10.31
C VAL A 81 3.21 8.59 11.09
N GLU A 82 2.03 8.49 10.50
CA GLU A 82 0.77 8.77 11.16
C GLU A 82 -0.04 7.48 11.30
N ARG A 83 -0.62 7.30 12.48
CA ARG A 83 -1.47 6.16 12.81
C ARG A 83 -2.90 6.64 12.98
N PHE A 84 -3.83 5.93 12.37
CA PHE A 84 -5.26 6.23 12.48
C PHE A 84 -5.90 5.36 13.57
N ALA A 85 -7.08 5.77 14.05
CA ALA A 85 -7.78 5.09 15.15
C ALA A 85 -8.19 3.64 14.82
N ASP A 86 -8.40 3.33 13.54
CA ASP A 86 -8.73 2.01 13.03
C ASP A 86 -7.51 1.10 12.82
N GLY A 87 -6.32 1.52 13.25
CA GLY A 87 -5.10 0.69 13.26
C GLY A 87 -4.31 0.68 11.95
N ARG A 88 -4.84 1.26 10.87
CA ARG A 88 -4.06 1.51 9.66
C ARG A 88 -3.05 2.64 9.90
N ARG A 89 -2.04 2.75 9.05
CA ARG A 89 -1.05 3.83 9.12
C ARG A 89 -0.65 4.34 7.75
N VAL A 90 -0.12 5.56 7.71
CA VAL A 90 0.54 6.11 6.52
C VAL A 90 1.96 6.51 6.86
N GLU A 91 2.89 6.03 6.04
CA GLU A 91 4.30 6.40 6.07
C GLU A 91 4.51 7.44 4.96
N ARG A 92 4.96 8.64 5.33
CA ARG A 92 5.22 9.76 4.42
C ARG A 92 6.71 10.00 4.36
N ARG A 93 7.22 10.20 3.15
CA ARG A 93 8.65 10.45 2.93
C ARG A 93 8.83 11.55 1.90
N TRP A 94 9.75 12.47 2.19
CA TRP A 94 10.09 13.58 1.31
C TRP A 94 11.59 13.54 0.98
N TRP A 95 11.95 13.73 -0.29
CA TRP A 95 13.33 13.83 -0.75
C TRP A 95 13.47 15.04 -1.67
N ALA A 96 14.41 15.94 -1.38
CA ALA A 96 14.89 16.85 -2.39
C ALA A 96 15.65 16.06 -3.46
N VAL A 97 15.25 16.15 -4.72
CA VAL A 97 15.96 15.50 -5.84
C VAL A 97 16.79 16.49 -6.64
N ALA A 98 16.37 17.75 -6.67
CA ALA A 98 17.03 18.86 -7.36
C ALA A 98 16.59 20.18 -6.72
N PRO A 99 17.25 21.32 -7.02
CA PRO A 99 16.80 22.63 -6.56
C PRO A 99 15.33 22.87 -6.91
N GLY A 100 14.48 23.11 -5.92
CA GLY A 100 13.05 23.37 -6.11
C GLY A 100 12.19 22.12 -6.33
N VAL A 101 12.78 20.91 -6.41
CA VAL A 101 12.02 19.68 -6.70
C VAL A 101 12.09 18.71 -5.52
N VAL A 102 10.92 18.41 -4.96
CA VAL A 102 10.77 17.46 -3.86
C VAL A 102 9.96 16.26 -4.35
N ARG A 103 10.57 15.07 -4.32
CA ARG A 103 9.85 13.80 -4.46
C ARG A 103 9.16 13.46 -3.16
N VAL A 104 7.96 12.94 -3.26
CA VAL A 104 7.17 12.47 -2.12
C VAL A 104 6.74 11.05 -2.35
N GLU A 105 6.79 10.26 -1.29
CA GLU A 105 6.26 8.91 -1.25
C GLU A 105 5.28 8.78 -0.10
N LEU A 106 4.13 8.21 -0.42
CA LEU A 106 3.11 7.79 0.52
C LEU A 106 3.05 6.26 0.49
N VAL A 107 3.22 5.64 1.64
CA VAL A 107 2.95 4.21 1.82
C VAL A 107 1.85 4.05 2.86
N GLY A 108 0.65 3.73 2.38
CA GLY A 108 -0.45 3.33 3.25
C GLY A 108 -0.27 1.86 3.61
N VAL A 109 -0.49 1.53 4.88
CA VAL A 109 -0.39 0.18 5.40
C VAL A 109 -1.70 -0.16 6.10
N GLY A 110 -2.35 -1.24 5.64
CA GLY A 110 -3.55 -1.81 6.23
C GLY A 110 -3.28 -2.43 7.61
N MET A 111 -4.33 -2.92 8.26
CA MET A 111 -4.25 -3.50 9.60
C MET A 111 -3.46 -4.81 9.62
N HIS A 112 -3.52 -5.58 8.53
CA HIS A 112 -2.85 -6.87 8.38
C HIS A 112 -1.57 -6.80 7.54
N GLY A 113 -1.08 -5.59 7.28
CA GLY A 113 0.20 -5.35 6.62
C GLY A 113 0.13 -5.25 5.09
N ALA A 114 -1.05 -5.25 4.47
CA ALA A 114 -1.18 -4.88 3.06
C ALA A 114 -0.62 -3.47 2.85
N ARG A 115 0.10 -3.24 1.74
CA ARG A 115 0.77 -1.97 1.47
C ARG A 115 0.31 -1.42 0.14
N HIS A 116 0.01 -0.13 0.11
CA HIS A 116 -0.22 0.62 -1.12
C HIS A 116 0.74 1.80 -1.18
N ARG A 117 1.46 1.93 -2.28
CA ARG A 117 2.47 2.97 -2.49
C ARG A 117 2.01 3.94 -3.56
N ARG A 118 2.18 5.24 -3.30
CA ARG A 118 1.97 6.31 -4.26
C ARG A 118 3.16 7.26 -4.24
N LEU A 119 3.60 7.68 -5.42
CA LEU A 119 4.64 8.67 -5.60
C LEU A 119 4.04 9.98 -6.12
N GLY A 120 4.67 11.09 -5.77
CA GLY A 120 4.29 12.41 -6.24
C GLY A 120 5.48 13.36 -6.26
N TRP A 121 5.27 14.50 -6.91
CA TRP A 121 6.24 15.57 -7.00
C TRP A 121 5.64 16.84 -6.43
N MET A 122 6.47 17.57 -5.69
CA MET A 122 6.09 18.83 -5.08
C MET A 122 7.17 19.88 -5.30
N ARG A 123 6.75 21.14 -5.26
CA ARG A 123 7.62 22.30 -5.32
C ARG A 123 7.44 23.15 -4.06
N PRO A 124 8.51 23.77 -3.54
CA PRO A 124 8.40 24.80 -2.52
C PRO A 124 7.62 26.02 -3.04
N ASP A 125 6.87 26.67 -2.15
CA ASP A 125 5.97 27.75 -2.54
C ASP A 125 6.64 29.11 -2.74
N THR A 126 7.70 29.39 -1.98
CA THR A 126 8.41 30.68 -1.97
C THR A 126 9.74 30.66 -2.72
N ILE A 127 10.08 29.56 -3.38
CA ILE A 127 11.40 29.33 -3.99
C ILE A 127 11.23 29.21 -5.50
N ASP A 128 11.74 30.20 -6.24
CA ASP A 128 11.83 30.23 -7.69
C ASP A 128 13.01 29.41 -8.25
N ALA A 129 12.73 28.24 -8.84
CA ALA A 129 13.76 27.36 -9.38
C ALA A 129 14.74 28.03 -10.38
N ALA A 130 14.39 29.17 -10.97
CA ALA A 130 15.26 29.91 -11.90
C ALA A 130 16.32 30.79 -11.20
N GLU A 131 16.18 31.08 -9.91
CA GLU A 131 17.11 31.97 -9.20
C GLU A 131 18.30 31.23 -8.59
N PRO A 132 19.53 31.78 -8.68
CA PRO A 132 20.69 31.21 -8.02
C PRO A 132 20.64 31.48 -6.51
N TRP A 133 20.48 30.42 -5.72
CA TRP A 133 20.41 30.50 -4.25
C TRP A 133 21.78 30.36 -3.60
N VAL A 134 22.04 31.17 -2.55
CA VAL A 134 23.16 30.96 -1.64
C VAL A 134 22.65 30.32 -0.35
N GLY A 135 23.13 29.11 -0.03
CA GLY A 135 22.75 28.37 1.16
C GLY A 135 21.49 27.50 0.97
N CYS A 136 20.79 27.24 2.08
CA CYS A 136 19.59 26.40 2.08
C CYS A 136 18.32 27.27 2.04
N PRO A 137 17.63 27.38 0.90
CA PRO A 137 16.40 28.14 0.79
C PRO A 137 15.31 27.54 1.68
N ARG A 138 14.63 28.40 2.44
CA ARG A 138 13.54 27.99 3.33
C ARG A 138 12.19 28.19 2.63
N ALA A 139 11.40 27.13 2.56
CA ALA A 139 10.01 27.19 2.15
C ALA A 139 9.09 27.19 3.37
N THR A 140 7.87 27.70 3.24
CA THR A 140 6.86 27.64 4.31
C THR A 140 5.89 26.48 4.12
N ARG A 141 5.72 26.03 2.88
CA ARG A 141 4.97 24.83 2.49
C ARG A 141 5.44 24.30 1.13
N LEU A 142 4.95 23.13 0.79
CA LEU A 142 5.12 22.47 -0.49
C LEU A 142 3.77 22.45 -1.22
N LEU A 143 3.83 22.66 -2.53
CA LEU A 143 2.70 22.67 -3.45
C LEU A 143 2.85 21.50 -4.45
N PRO A 144 1.75 20.91 -4.95
CA PRO A 144 1.84 19.94 -6.03
C PRO A 144 2.60 20.50 -7.22
N ALA A 145 3.60 19.77 -7.69
CA ALA A 145 4.29 20.07 -8.93
C ALA A 145 3.40 19.55 -10.08
N GLY A 146 2.64 20.45 -10.70
CA GLY A 146 1.86 20.13 -11.90
C GLY A 146 2.76 19.65 -13.04
N THR A 147 2.19 18.94 -14.01
CA THR A 147 2.92 18.42 -15.18
C THR A 147 3.62 19.52 -15.96
N ASP A 148 2.98 20.68 -16.11
CA ASP A 148 3.51 21.82 -16.86
C ASP A 148 4.71 22.46 -16.16
N TRP A 149 4.70 22.46 -14.82
CA TRP A 149 5.81 22.99 -14.04
C TRP A 149 7.03 22.06 -14.09
N LEU A 150 6.81 20.74 -13.96
CA LEU A 150 7.89 19.76 -14.09
C LEU A 150 8.51 19.79 -15.49
N GLY A 151 7.69 19.80 -16.54
CA GLY A 151 8.18 19.82 -17.92
C GLY A 151 8.93 21.10 -18.31
N GLY A 152 8.77 22.18 -17.56
CA GLY A 152 9.50 23.44 -17.72
C GLY A 152 10.63 23.65 -16.70
N HIS A 153 10.91 22.66 -15.84
CA HIS A 153 11.94 22.78 -14.82
C HIS A 153 13.34 22.79 -15.46
N PRO A 154 14.31 23.59 -14.95
CA PRO A 154 15.67 23.64 -15.51
C PRO A 154 16.42 22.30 -15.57
N GLU A 155 15.96 21.31 -14.81
CA GLU A 155 16.55 19.97 -14.71
C GLU A 155 15.88 18.94 -15.64
N GLY A 156 14.86 19.34 -16.41
CA GLY A 156 14.02 18.47 -17.26
C GLY A 156 12.91 17.76 -16.49
#